data_AF-B7N6L0-F1
#
_entry.id   AF-B7N6L0-F1
#
_cell.length_a   1.000
_cell.length_b   1.000
_cell.length_c   1.000
_cell.angle_alpha   90.00
_cell.angle_beta   90.00
_cell.angle_gamma   90.00
#
_symmetry.space_group_name_H-M   'P 1'
#
loop_
_entity.id
_entity.type
_entity.pdbx_description
1 polymer ?
#
loop_
_entity_poly.entity_id
_entity_poly.type
_entity_poly.pdbx_seq_one_letter_code
_entity_poly.pdbx_strand_id
1 'polypeptide(L)'
;MSIMTGTIKTYNSRRHSKFLAECLFSNYIQMKSSSYHMSIHLTCTQNTYGLLNSGSPYSACWRFFEPRGVHIHQLGQTMLKQLVEKCYVQKPLDMFSMTAGKLTGLDQSGPKLASIICRGIEQAKDVQLGELLFACGIYGVEEEEAWLLAKRFSNLEALYGASIDSLMSYNLLNEAVAVNTYNFFRHPLNVSALNELQTEGGLKVRHG
;
A
#
# COMPACT_ATOMS: atom_id res chain seq x y z
N MET A 1 9.82 -21.85 -30.90
CA MET A 1 9.15 -20.55 -30.65
C MET A 1 10.07 -19.80 -29.69
N SER A 2 11.02 -19.07 -30.27
CA SER A 2 12.31 -18.77 -29.65
C SER A 2 12.29 -17.48 -28.84
N ILE A 3 12.80 -17.59 -27.62
CA ILE A 3 13.03 -16.52 -26.66
C ILE A 3 14.20 -15.67 -27.20
N MET A 4 13.96 -14.39 -27.49
CA MET A 4 15.06 -13.47 -27.79
C MET A 4 15.74 -13.05 -26.49
N THR A 5 16.89 -13.64 -26.21
CA THR A 5 17.84 -13.19 -25.19
C THR A 5 18.60 -11.97 -25.70
N GLY A 6 18.26 -10.79 -25.20
CA GLY A 6 19.02 -9.56 -25.43
C GLY A 6 20.14 -9.43 -24.40
N THR A 7 21.40 -9.56 -24.83
CA THR A 7 22.60 -9.36 -24.01
C THR A 7 22.87 -7.87 -23.82
N ILE A 8 22.73 -7.35 -22.59
CA ILE A 8 23.14 -5.97 -22.28
C ILE A 8 24.66 -5.95 -22.05
N LYS A 9 25.40 -5.33 -22.97
CA LYS A 9 26.83 -5.04 -22.80
C LYS A 9 27.00 -3.90 -21.79
N THR A 10 27.89 -4.11 -20.82
CA THR A 10 28.33 -3.06 -19.90
C THR A 10 29.18 -2.04 -20.65
N TYR A 11 28.78 -0.77 -20.65
CA TYR A 11 29.56 0.32 -21.22
C TYR A 11 30.09 1.19 -20.07
N ASN A 12 31.41 1.12 -19.85
CA ASN A 12 32.13 1.99 -18.94
C ASN A 12 32.98 2.95 -19.78
N SER A 13 32.62 4.23 -19.88
CA SER A 13 33.60 5.29 -20.14
C SER A 13 33.09 6.67 -19.71
N ARG A 14 34.01 7.43 -19.10
CA ARG A 14 33.88 8.84 -18.72
C ARG A 14 33.73 9.71 -19.97
N ARG A 15 32.71 10.59 -20.02
CA ARG A 15 32.77 11.98 -20.57
C ARG A 15 31.44 12.71 -20.37
N HIS A 16 31.56 13.98 -19.98
CA HIS A 16 30.51 14.97 -19.74
C HIS A 16 29.55 15.18 -20.92
N SER A 17 28.24 15.22 -20.64
CA SER A 17 27.39 16.37 -20.96
C SER A 17 26.11 16.32 -20.09
N LYS A 18 25.64 17.51 -19.72
CA LYS A 18 24.65 17.80 -18.67
C LYS A 18 23.33 17.04 -18.83
N PHE A 19 23.03 16.14 -17.89
CA PHE A 19 21.67 15.85 -17.45
C PHE A 19 21.73 15.65 -15.92
N LEU A 20 21.59 16.75 -15.19
CA LEU A 20 21.54 16.75 -13.73
C LEU A 20 20.08 16.50 -13.31
N ALA A 21 19.78 15.25 -12.98
CA ALA A 21 18.85 14.96 -11.91
C ALA A 21 19.67 14.23 -10.83
N GLU A 22 20.14 15.01 -9.86
CA GLU A 22 20.85 14.51 -8.68
C GLU A 22 19.90 13.65 -7.84
N CYS A 23 19.96 12.33 -8.00
CA CYS A 23 19.45 11.40 -7.00
C CYS A 23 20.53 11.19 -5.93
N LEU A 24 20.54 12.05 -4.92
CA LEU A 24 21.37 11.88 -3.72
C LEU A 24 20.72 10.88 -2.75
N PHE A 25 21.32 9.68 -2.69
CA PHE A 25 21.53 8.78 -1.54
C PHE A 25 20.39 8.44 -0.55
N SER A 26 20.10 7.13 -0.38
CA SER A 26 20.69 6.31 0.71
C SER A 26 20.32 4.82 0.55
N ASN A 27 21.27 3.93 0.86
CA ASN A 27 21.33 2.52 0.45
C ASN A 27 20.61 1.55 1.41
N TYR A 28 19.98 0.51 0.87
CA TYR A 28 20.04 -0.85 1.45
C TYR A 28 19.93 -1.90 0.34
N ILE A 29 21.09 -2.45 -0.06
CA ILE A 29 21.21 -3.50 -1.08
C ILE A 29 21.31 -4.85 -0.35
N GLN A 30 20.28 -5.71 -0.42
CA GLN A 30 20.46 -7.11 -0.03
C GLN A 30 21.10 -7.89 -1.17
N MET A 31 22.41 -8.11 -1.07
CA MET A 31 23.13 -9.03 -1.95
C MET A 31 22.88 -10.47 -1.50
N LYS A 32 22.20 -11.27 -2.33
CA LYS A 32 22.24 -12.74 -2.20
C LYS A 32 23.08 -13.31 -3.34
N SER A 33 24.20 -13.93 -3.00
CA SER A 33 25.05 -14.63 -3.96
C SER A 33 24.52 -16.04 -4.20
N SER A 34 24.10 -16.34 -5.43
CA SER A 34 24.17 -17.70 -5.97
C SER A 34 24.65 -17.62 -7.41
N SER A 35 25.55 -18.53 -7.75
CA SER A 35 26.47 -18.53 -8.88
C SER A 35 25.86 -18.07 -10.22
N TYR A 36 26.43 -16.98 -10.76
CA TYR A 36 26.39 -16.54 -12.17
C TYR A 36 25.11 -15.91 -12.76
N HIS A 37 24.17 -15.42 -11.95
CA HIS A 37 23.22 -14.41 -12.44
C HIS A 37 23.15 -13.23 -11.45
N MET A 38 23.85 -12.14 -11.79
CA MET A 38 23.67 -10.86 -11.09
C MET A 38 22.43 -10.18 -11.68
N SER A 39 21.27 -10.56 -11.18
CA SER A 39 20.04 -9.83 -11.41
C SER A 39 20.07 -8.60 -10.51
N ILE A 40 20.48 -7.44 -11.03
CA ILE A 40 20.22 -6.17 -10.35
C ILE A 40 18.72 -5.93 -10.52
N HIS A 41 17.94 -6.39 -9.55
CA HIS A 41 16.59 -5.88 -9.40
C HIS A 41 16.71 -4.42 -8.96
N LEU A 42 16.71 -3.50 -9.93
CA LEU A 42 16.36 -2.11 -9.69
C LEU A 42 14.87 -2.13 -9.29
N THR A 43 14.59 -2.43 -8.02
CA THR A 43 13.29 -2.07 -7.44
C THR A 43 13.24 -0.56 -7.47
N CYS A 44 12.42 -0.04 -8.37
CA CYS A 44 12.23 1.39 -8.58
C CYS A 44 12.12 2.10 -7.21
N THR A 45 13.04 3.01 -6.91
CA THR A 45 13.00 3.84 -5.70
C THR A 45 11.85 4.85 -5.72
N GLN A 46 11.03 4.86 -6.78
CA GLN A 46 9.78 5.65 -6.84
C GLN A 46 8.63 4.99 -6.07
N ASN A 47 8.90 3.88 -5.39
CA ASN A 47 7.89 3.02 -4.82
C ASN A 47 7.55 3.25 -3.32
N THR A 48 8.00 4.36 -2.75
CA THR A 48 8.18 4.48 -1.29
C THR A 48 6.97 4.94 -0.49
N TYR A 49 5.83 5.21 -1.13
CA TYR A 49 4.70 5.90 -0.48
C TYR A 49 3.41 5.06 -0.46
N GLY A 50 3.40 3.85 0.08
CA GLY A 50 2.18 3.19 0.57
C GLY A 50 1.21 2.59 -0.48
N LEU A 51 -0.11 2.62 -0.16
CA LEU A 51 -1.30 1.88 -0.61
C LEU A 51 -1.24 1.04 -1.91
N LEU A 52 -0.62 1.53 -2.98
CA LEU A 52 -0.51 0.84 -4.27
C LEU A 52 0.86 0.21 -4.54
N ASN A 53 1.76 0.28 -3.55
CA ASN A 53 3.19 0.08 -3.76
C ASN A 53 3.87 -0.89 -2.80
N SER A 54 3.09 -1.77 -2.21
CA SER A 54 3.70 -2.97 -1.64
C SER A 54 4.14 -3.85 -2.81
N GLY A 55 5.32 -4.47 -2.74
CA GLY A 55 5.91 -5.23 -3.86
C GLY A 55 5.05 -6.33 -4.51
N SER A 56 3.89 -6.68 -3.96
CA SER A 56 2.88 -7.54 -4.58
C SER A 56 1.43 -7.04 -4.29
N PRO A 57 0.45 -7.33 -5.16
CA PRO A 57 -0.97 -7.05 -4.87
C PRO A 57 -1.45 -7.67 -3.55
N TYR A 58 -0.94 -8.86 -3.23
CA TYR A 58 -1.24 -9.56 -1.99
C TYR A 58 -0.80 -8.77 -0.76
N SER A 59 0.43 -8.25 -0.74
CA SER A 59 0.93 -7.49 0.42
C SER A 59 0.15 -6.21 0.66
N ALA A 60 -0.33 -5.53 -0.39
CA ALA A 60 -1.06 -4.27 -0.29
C ALA A 60 -2.43 -4.55 0.33
N CYS A 61 -3.12 -5.55 -0.21
CA CYS A 61 -4.42 -5.95 0.30
C CYS A 61 -4.31 -6.52 1.71
N TRP A 62 -3.25 -7.27 2.03
CA TRP A 62 -3.06 -7.84 3.37
C TRP A 62 -2.85 -6.74 4.41
N ARG A 63 -1.93 -5.79 4.15
CA ARG A 63 -1.71 -4.62 5.01
C ARG A 63 -3.00 -3.83 5.27
N PHE A 64 -3.87 -3.75 4.26
CA PHE A 64 -5.12 -3.02 4.35
C PHE A 64 -6.19 -3.75 5.18
N PHE A 65 -6.31 -5.07 5.04
CA PHE A 65 -7.36 -5.88 5.68
C PHE A 65 -6.93 -6.64 6.93
N GLU A 66 -5.69 -6.50 7.37
CA GLU A 66 -5.25 -7.09 8.63
C GLU A 66 -5.98 -6.46 9.83
N PRO A 67 -6.02 -7.14 11.00
CA PRO A 67 -6.81 -6.70 12.17
C PRO A 67 -6.49 -5.30 12.72
N ARG A 68 -5.31 -4.77 12.42
CA ARG A 68 -4.87 -3.43 12.84
C ARG A 68 -5.29 -2.33 11.86
N GLY A 69 -5.66 -2.69 10.63
CA GLY A 69 -6.10 -1.78 9.58
C GLY A 69 -7.62 -1.71 9.47
N VAL A 70 -8.13 -1.53 8.24
CA VAL A 70 -9.57 -1.44 7.97
C VAL A 70 -10.31 -2.72 8.33
N HIS A 71 -9.59 -3.85 8.30
CA HIS A 71 -10.02 -5.18 8.73
C HIS A 71 -11.36 -5.70 8.16
N ILE A 72 -11.28 -6.78 7.37
CA ILE A 72 -12.47 -7.55 7.00
C ILE A 72 -12.54 -8.78 7.89
N HIS A 73 -13.62 -8.86 8.68
CA HIS A 73 -13.91 -10.02 9.49
C HIS A 73 -13.95 -11.29 8.62
N GLN A 74 -13.19 -12.29 9.02
CA GLN A 74 -13.11 -13.64 8.45
C GLN A 74 -12.42 -13.70 7.08
N LEU A 75 -11.72 -12.63 6.69
CA LEU A 75 -10.77 -12.65 5.59
C LEU A 75 -9.40 -13.14 6.07
N GLY A 76 -9.06 -14.40 5.77
CA GLY A 76 -7.76 -14.98 6.08
C GLY A 76 -6.71 -14.80 4.97
N GLN A 77 -5.44 -14.95 5.33
CA GLN A 77 -4.30 -14.90 4.38
C GLN A 77 -4.47 -15.84 3.19
N THR A 78 -4.86 -17.10 3.45
CA THR A 78 -5.04 -18.12 2.42
C THR A 78 -6.10 -17.72 1.40
N MET A 79 -7.22 -17.17 1.86
CA MET A 79 -8.31 -16.74 0.99
C MET A 79 -7.92 -15.51 0.18
N LEU A 80 -7.28 -14.52 0.82
CA LEU A 80 -6.78 -13.35 0.11
C LEU A 80 -5.77 -13.75 -0.96
N LYS A 81 -4.89 -14.71 -0.68
CA LYS A 81 -3.93 -15.24 -1.64
C LYS A 81 -4.64 -15.87 -2.86
N GLN A 82 -5.67 -16.69 -2.64
CA GLN A 82 -6.47 -17.26 -3.72
C GLN A 82 -7.18 -16.20 -4.57
N LEU A 83 -7.71 -15.15 -3.93
CA LEU A 83 -8.35 -14.03 -4.62
C LEU A 83 -7.36 -13.30 -5.55
N VAL A 84 -6.13 -13.10 -5.09
CA VAL A 84 -5.06 -12.48 -5.88
C VAL A 84 -4.59 -13.41 -6.99
N GLU A 85 -4.41 -14.71 -6.71
CA GLU A 85 -4.00 -15.73 -7.70
C GLU A 85 -5.03 -15.87 -8.83
N LYS A 86 -6.32 -15.74 -8.53
CA LYS A 86 -7.41 -15.73 -9.53
C LYS A 86 -7.64 -14.36 -10.19
N CYS A 87 -6.81 -13.36 -9.89
CA CYS A 87 -6.93 -11.98 -10.36
C CYS A 87 -8.29 -11.31 -10.05
N TYR A 88 -8.99 -11.76 -9.00
CA TYR A 88 -10.24 -11.13 -8.55
C TYR A 88 -9.99 -9.87 -7.71
N VAL A 89 -8.84 -9.81 -7.03
CA VAL A 89 -8.42 -8.68 -6.21
C VAL A 89 -6.98 -8.35 -6.56
N GLN A 90 -6.73 -7.13 -7.03
CA GLN A 90 -5.39 -6.60 -7.28
C GLN A 90 -5.12 -5.33 -6.46
N LYS A 91 -6.16 -4.56 -6.14
CA LYS A 91 -6.11 -3.41 -5.25
C LYS A 91 -7.14 -3.55 -4.12
N PRO A 92 -6.96 -2.87 -2.97
CA PRO A 92 -7.92 -2.91 -1.86
C PRO A 92 -9.35 -2.55 -2.28
N LEU A 93 -9.50 -1.63 -3.25
CA LEU A 93 -10.80 -1.23 -3.79
C LEU A 93 -11.60 -2.42 -4.35
N ASP A 94 -10.94 -3.36 -5.02
CA ASP A 94 -11.61 -4.48 -5.70
C ASP A 94 -12.41 -5.34 -4.71
N MET A 95 -11.93 -5.44 -3.46
CA MET A 95 -12.59 -6.19 -2.40
C MET A 95 -13.97 -5.62 -2.06
N PHE A 96 -14.14 -4.29 -2.12
CA PHE A 96 -15.44 -3.64 -1.84
C PHE A 96 -16.47 -3.86 -2.96
N SER A 97 -16.03 -4.30 -4.15
CA SER A 97 -16.90 -4.70 -5.27
C SER A 97 -17.26 -6.19 -5.28
N MET A 98 -16.78 -6.97 -4.30
CA MET A 98 -16.97 -8.42 -4.28
C MET A 98 -18.40 -8.83 -3.94
N THR A 99 -18.87 -9.84 -4.66
CA THR A 99 -20.19 -10.45 -4.45
C THR A 99 -20.04 -11.86 -3.89
N ALA A 100 -21.05 -12.32 -3.15
CA ALA A 100 -21.06 -13.66 -2.55
C ALA A 100 -20.81 -14.76 -3.59
N GLY A 101 -21.30 -14.59 -4.82
CA GLY A 101 -21.10 -15.56 -5.91
C GLY A 101 -19.63 -15.74 -6.30
N LYS A 102 -18.84 -14.66 -6.35
CA LYS A 102 -17.39 -14.74 -6.63
C LYS A 102 -16.64 -15.44 -5.50
N LEU A 103 -17.05 -15.21 -4.25
CA LEU A 103 -16.45 -15.83 -3.06
C LEU A 103 -16.76 -17.33 -2.95
N THR A 104 -17.97 -17.78 -3.34
CA THR A 104 -18.33 -19.20 -3.30
C THR A 104 -17.55 -20.08 -4.29
N GLY A 105 -16.90 -19.49 -5.29
CA GLY A 105 -16.05 -20.20 -6.25
C GLY A 105 -14.61 -20.46 -5.77
N LEU A 106 -14.30 -20.14 -4.50
CA LEU A 106 -12.99 -20.37 -3.90
C LEU A 106 -12.97 -21.68 -3.09
N ASP A 107 -11.81 -22.32 -3.06
CA ASP A 107 -11.65 -23.55 -2.28
C ASP A 107 -11.87 -23.24 -0.80
N GLN A 108 -12.61 -24.11 -0.11
CA GLN A 108 -12.97 -23.94 1.32
C GLN A 108 -13.92 -22.76 1.63
N SER A 109 -14.51 -22.14 0.60
CA SER A 109 -15.43 -21.01 0.76
C SER A 109 -16.88 -21.43 0.58
N GLY A 110 -17.47 -22.01 1.62
CA GLY A 110 -18.89 -22.36 1.61
C GLY A 110 -19.80 -21.12 1.54
N PRO A 111 -21.08 -21.27 1.14
CA PRO A 111 -22.04 -20.16 1.01
C PRO A 111 -22.23 -19.37 2.31
N LYS A 112 -22.10 -20.04 3.46
CA LYS A 112 -22.13 -19.41 4.78
C LYS A 112 -20.92 -18.50 5.04
N LEU A 113 -19.72 -18.90 4.59
CA LEU A 113 -18.52 -18.08 4.79
C LEU A 113 -18.52 -16.87 3.87
N ALA A 114 -18.97 -17.05 2.62
CA ALA A 114 -19.14 -15.96 1.66
C ALA A 114 -20.09 -14.88 2.18
N SER A 115 -21.22 -15.26 2.80
CA SER A 115 -22.15 -14.27 3.38
C SER A 115 -21.58 -13.55 4.60
N ILE A 116 -20.81 -14.23 5.46
CA ILE A 116 -20.11 -13.61 6.58
C ILE A 116 -19.10 -12.57 6.09
N ILE A 117 -18.33 -12.90 5.05
CA ILE A 117 -17.34 -11.98 4.48
C ILE A 117 -18.01 -10.79 3.83
N CYS A 118 -19.09 -10.99 3.05
CA CYS A 118 -19.86 -9.88 2.49
C CYS A 118 -20.36 -8.93 3.57
N ARG A 119 -20.85 -9.46 4.70
CA ARG A 119 -21.21 -8.64 5.86
C ARG A 119 -20.00 -7.93 6.46
N GLY A 120 -18.85 -8.60 6.54
CA GLY A 120 -17.59 -8.00 6.99
C GLY A 120 -17.12 -6.86 6.10
N ILE A 121 -17.25 -6.98 4.78
CA ILE A 121 -16.95 -5.92 3.80
C ILE A 121 -17.83 -4.69 4.06
N GLU A 122 -19.14 -4.89 4.27
CA GLU A 122 -20.04 -3.78 4.58
C GLU A 122 -19.71 -3.09 5.92
N GLN A 123 -19.27 -3.85 6.92
CA GLN A 123 -18.83 -3.30 8.21
C GLN A 123 -17.51 -2.53 8.09
N ALA A 124 -16.59 -3.03 7.27
CA ALA A 124 -15.29 -2.43 7.00
C ALA A 124 -15.37 -1.06 6.27
N LYS A 125 -16.53 -0.71 5.71
CA LYS A 125 -16.75 0.62 5.12
C LYS A 125 -16.76 1.73 6.18
N ASP A 126 -17.06 1.42 7.43
CA ASP A 126 -17.07 2.41 8.51
C ASP A 126 -15.79 2.30 9.36
N VAL A 127 -14.78 3.08 9.01
CA VAL A 127 -13.40 2.94 9.50
C VAL A 127 -12.93 4.17 10.26
N GLN A 128 -12.10 3.97 11.29
CA GLN A 128 -11.46 5.08 12.00
C GLN A 128 -10.26 5.61 11.21
N LEU A 129 -9.98 6.90 11.33
CA LEU A 129 -8.85 7.51 10.63
C LEU A 129 -7.51 6.82 10.96
N GLY A 130 -7.29 6.38 12.20
CA GLY A 130 -6.07 5.66 12.60
C GLY A 130 -5.89 4.32 11.87
N GLU A 131 -6.97 3.53 11.80
CA GLU A 131 -7.01 2.25 11.07
C GLU A 131 -6.74 2.44 9.57
N LEU A 132 -7.32 3.49 8.97
CA LEU A 132 -7.10 3.82 7.57
C LEU A 132 -5.66 4.26 7.29
N LEU A 133 -5.08 5.10 8.15
CA LEU A 133 -3.69 5.57 8.02
C LEU A 133 -2.70 4.42 8.12
N PHE A 134 -2.94 3.51 9.05
CA PHE A 134 -2.17 2.28 9.17
C PHE A 134 -2.34 1.43 7.90
N ALA A 135 -3.58 1.20 7.46
CA ALA A 135 -3.89 0.42 6.26
C ALA A 135 -3.29 0.99 4.96
N CYS A 136 -3.04 2.30 4.89
CA CYS A 136 -2.35 2.94 3.77
C CYS A 136 -0.90 2.48 3.62
N GLY A 137 -0.28 1.87 4.63
CA GLY A 137 1.07 1.31 4.54
C GLY A 137 2.14 2.35 4.23
N ILE A 138 1.99 3.58 4.75
CA ILE A 138 2.99 4.65 4.58
C ILE A 138 4.30 4.18 5.24
N TYR A 139 5.42 4.31 4.53
CA TYR A 139 6.70 3.80 5.03
C TYR A 139 7.12 4.49 6.34
N GLY A 140 7.25 3.68 7.40
CA GLY A 140 7.61 4.14 8.74
C GLY A 140 6.42 4.60 9.59
N VAL A 141 5.19 4.55 9.08
CA VAL A 141 3.98 4.75 9.89
C VAL A 141 3.49 3.39 10.35
N GLU A 142 3.69 3.10 11.64
CA GLU A 142 3.14 1.92 12.29
C GLU A 142 1.83 2.28 13.02
N GLU A 143 1.31 1.34 13.79
CA GLU A 143 0.00 1.47 14.45
C GLU A 143 -0.03 2.67 15.40
N GLU A 144 1.00 2.84 16.23
CA GLU A 144 1.06 3.92 17.22
C GLU A 144 1.08 5.30 16.56
N GLU A 145 1.91 5.48 15.54
CA GLU A 145 2.02 6.72 14.77
C GLU A 145 0.71 7.04 14.03
N ALA A 146 0.05 6.03 13.44
CA ALA A 146 -1.21 6.22 12.73
C ALA A 146 -2.31 6.72 13.67
N TRP A 147 -2.44 6.14 14.87
CA TRP A 147 -3.39 6.59 15.88
C TRP A 147 -3.04 7.97 16.42
N LEU A 148 -1.75 8.25 16.59
CA LEU A 148 -1.28 9.54 17.07
C LEU A 148 -1.57 10.66 16.05
N LEU A 149 -1.38 10.40 14.76
CA LEU A 149 -1.78 11.28 13.67
C LEU A 149 -3.30 11.47 13.65
N ALA A 150 -4.09 10.40 13.77
CA ALA A 150 -5.55 10.49 13.77
C ALA A 150 -6.11 11.31 14.94
N LYS A 151 -5.47 11.27 16.11
CA LYS A 151 -5.84 12.11 17.26
C LYS A 151 -5.54 13.59 17.02
N ARG A 152 -4.46 13.89 16.28
CA ARG A 152 -4.02 15.27 16.03
C ARG A 152 -4.77 15.90 14.87
N PHE A 153 -4.92 15.17 13.78
CA PHE A 153 -5.56 15.60 12.55
C PHE A 153 -6.99 15.10 12.56
N SER A 154 -7.95 16.00 12.73
CA SER A 154 -9.35 15.64 12.88
C SER A 154 -9.89 14.85 11.70
N ASN A 155 -9.46 15.18 10.48
CA ASN A 155 -9.98 14.57 9.26
C ASN A 155 -8.87 14.29 8.24
N LEU A 156 -9.22 13.50 7.23
CA LEU A 156 -8.32 13.14 6.14
C LEU A 156 -7.93 14.37 5.28
N GLU A 157 -8.80 15.37 5.19
CA GLU A 157 -8.53 16.63 4.48
C GLU A 157 -7.39 17.45 5.12
N ALA A 158 -7.33 17.48 6.45
CA ALA A 158 -6.27 18.17 7.19
C ALA A 158 -4.89 17.58 6.90
N LEU A 159 -4.83 16.28 6.60
CA LEU A 159 -3.59 15.59 6.24
C LEU A 159 -3.12 15.92 4.82
N TYR A 160 -4.03 16.18 3.88
CA TYR A 160 -3.66 16.67 2.54
C TYR A 160 -2.94 18.02 2.61
N GLY A 161 -3.38 18.89 3.52
CA GLY A 161 -2.79 20.22 3.73
C GLY A 161 -1.62 20.27 4.71
N ALA A 162 -1.28 19.17 5.39
CA ALA A 162 -0.28 19.16 6.44
C ALA A 162 1.12 19.51 5.92
N SER A 163 1.84 20.34 6.67
CA SER A 163 3.26 20.62 6.47
C SER A 163 4.13 19.59 7.20
N ILE A 164 5.37 19.41 6.77
CA ILE A 164 6.33 18.50 7.44
C ILE A 164 6.52 18.92 8.91
N ASP A 165 6.61 20.22 9.20
CA ASP A 165 6.72 20.72 10.57
C ASP A 165 5.51 20.36 11.43
N SER A 166 4.29 20.40 10.87
CA SER A 166 3.09 19.99 11.59
C SER A 166 3.09 18.49 11.91
N LEU A 167 3.64 17.68 11.01
CA LEU A 167 3.77 16.23 11.15
C LEU A 167 4.87 15.85 12.15
N MET A 168 5.88 16.69 12.34
CA MET A 168 6.94 16.50 13.35
C MET A 168 6.59 17.11 14.72
N SER A 169 5.61 18.02 14.76
CA SER A 169 5.21 18.70 16.00
C SER A 169 4.91 17.70 17.11
N TYR A 170 5.14 18.05 18.39
CA TYR A 170 4.87 17.18 19.55
C TYR A 170 5.50 15.78 19.49
N ASN A 171 6.59 15.59 18.73
CA ASN A 171 7.22 14.28 18.50
C ASN A 171 6.23 13.25 17.93
N LEU A 172 5.27 13.69 17.10
CA LEU A 172 4.32 12.81 16.44
C LEU A 172 5.04 11.81 15.53
N LEU A 173 6.00 12.30 14.74
CA LEU A 173 6.78 11.51 13.79
C LEU A 173 8.24 11.98 13.77
N ASN A 174 9.13 11.04 13.43
CA ASN A 174 10.51 11.36 13.07
C ASN A 174 10.55 12.04 11.69
N GLU A 175 11.59 12.85 11.43
CA GLU A 175 11.75 13.61 10.18
C GLU A 175 11.58 12.74 8.92
N ALA A 176 12.22 11.58 8.88
CA ALA A 176 12.11 10.65 7.76
C ALA A 176 10.66 10.19 7.51
N VAL A 177 9.90 9.88 8.58
CA VAL A 177 8.51 9.42 8.48
C VAL A 177 7.58 10.57 8.12
N ALA A 178 7.83 11.77 8.66
CA ALA A 178 7.09 12.98 8.31
C ALA A 178 7.23 13.31 6.81
N VAL A 179 8.44 13.21 6.24
CA VAL A 179 8.68 13.40 4.80
C VAL A 179 7.92 12.35 3.98
N ASN A 180 7.96 11.07 4.36
CA ASN A 180 7.24 10.02 3.65
C ASN A 180 5.72 10.24 3.67
N THR A 181 5.19 10.64 4.82
CA THR A 181 3.77 10.96 5.01
C THR A 181 3.36 12.18 4.18
N TYR A 182 4.18 13.24 4.20
CA TYR A 182 3.98 14.44 3.39
C TYR A 182 3.95 14.12 1.88
N ASN A 183 4.86 13.27 1.41
CA ASN A 183 4.95 12.84 0.02
C ASN A 183 3.78 11.91 -0.37
N PHE A 184 3.34 11.04 0.54
CA PHE A 184 2.20 10.14 0.34
C PHE A 184 0.94 10.90 -0.09
N PHE A 185 0.58 11.94 0.67
CA PHE A 185 -0.62 12.74 0.44
C PHE A 185 -0.53 13.68 -0.77
N ARG A 186 0.66 13.85 -1.36
CA ARG A 186 0.88 14.65 -2.58
C ARG A 186 1.06 13.80 -3.83
N HIS A 187 1.19 12.49 -3.68
CA HIS A 187 1.33 11.60 -4.80
C HIS A 187 -0.03 11.37 -5.48
N PRO A 188 -0.20 11.71 -6.78
CA PRO A 188 -1.51 11.71 -7.42
C PRO A 188 -2.19 10.34 -7.45
N LEU A 189 -1.43 9.25 -7.59
CA LEU A 189 -2.00 7.90 -7.56
C LEU A 189 -2.56 7.51 -6.18
N ASN A 190 -1.92 7.97 -5.09
CA ASN A 190 -2.38 7.66 -3.74
C ASN A 190 -3.64 8.47 -3.41
N VAL A 191 -3.64 9.74 -3.78
CA VAL A 191 -4.80 10.62 -3.65
C VAL A 191 -5.97 10.06 -4.45
N SER A 192 -5.75 9.64 -5.71
CA SER A 192 -6.78 8.99 -6.54
C SER A 192 -7.31 7.72 -5.88
N ALA A 193 -6.43 6.85 -5.38
CA ALA A 193 -6.84 5.61 -4.74
C ALA A 193 -7.66 5.84 -3.45
N LEU A 194 -7.30 6.83 -2.64
CA LEU A 194 -8.09 7.23 -1.47
C LEU A 194 -9.47 7.76 -1.87
N ASN A 195 -9.52 8.59 -2.91
CA ASN A 195 -10.79 9.11 -3.44
C ASN A 195 -11.66 8.00 -4.02
N GLU A 196 -11.09 7.05 -4.75
CA GLU A 196 -11.79 5.85 -5.26
C GLU A 196 -12.34 5.01 -4.10
N LEU A 197 -11.58 4.81 -3.02
CA LEU A 197 -12.05 4.08 -1.84
C LEU A 197 -13.24 4.78 -1.17
N GLN A 198 -13.25 6.12 -1.09
CA GLN A 198 -14.37 6.87 -0.53
C GLN A 198 -15.60 6.87 -1.45
N THR A 199 -15.40 7.03 -2.77
CA THR A 199 -16.49 7.21 -3.74
C THR A 199 -17.07 5.88 -4.23
N GLU A 200 -16.22 4.98 -4.73
CA GLU A 200 -16.63 3.66 -5.26
C GLU A 200 -16.72 2.61 -4.15
N GLY A 201 -15.76 2.62 -3.22
CA GLY A 201 -15.74 1.69 -2.08
C GLY A 201 -16.77 2.03 -0.99
N GLY A 202 -17.29 3.27 -0.99
CA GLY A 202 -18.24 3.76 0.01
C GLY A 202 -17.65 3.90 1.41
N LEU A 203 -16.33 4.07 1.51
CA LEU A 203 -15.59 4.12 2.77
C LEU A 203 -15.85 5.46 3.48
N LYS A 204 -16.40 5.38 4.69
CA LYS A 204 -16.71 6.50 5.57
C LYS A 204 -15.65 6.55 6.66
N VAL A 205 -14.88 7.64 6.68
CA VAL A 205 -13.81 7.85 7.66
C VAL A 205 -14.37 8.58 8.86
N ARG A 206 -14.49 7.88 9.99
CA ARG A 206 -14.85 8.48 11.27
C ARG A 206 -13.63 9.05 11.98
N HIS A 207 -13.90 10.06 12.78
CA HIS A 207 -12.92 10.75 13.59
C HIS A 207 -13.11 10.23 15.02
N GLY A 208 -12.02 9.85 15.68
CA GLY A 208 -12.02 9.28 17.04
C GLY A 208 -12.01 10.35 18.13
#